data_AF-A0A354U5I7-F1
#
_entry.id   AF-A0A354U5I7-F1
#
_cell.length_a   1.000
_cell.length_b   1.000
_cell.length_c   1.000
_cell.angle_alpha   90.00
_cell.angle_beta   90.00
_cell.angle_gamma   90.00
#
_symmetry.space_group_name_H-M   'P 1'
#
loop_
_entity.id
_entity.type
_entity.pdbx_description
1 polymer ?
#
loop_
_entity_poly.entity_id
_entity_poly.type
_entity_poly.pdbx_seq_one_letter_code
_entity_poly.pdbx_strand_id
1 'polypeptide(L)'
;AKFAKWMTAPICAGLSGDFDPYLDAKDAQEFLTTRGVELVNRPADDAKNYGESITIDLVSATDKVSVRGTITEGKMMISRFNDFDRLYLEPAGNTLFFEYTDAPGVIAKLSGALSAKGVNIIDIRAPQNLKSGNSLAVIKVCSDISDADLKAMKESVGAVKAFKFNA
;
A
#
# COMPACT_ATOMS: atom_id res chain seq x y z
N ALA A 1 6.49 -20.56 -9.47
CA ALA A 1 7.52 -19.54 -9.75
C ALA A 1 8.82 -19.87 -9.01
N LYS A 2 10.00 -19.69 -9.65
CA LYS A 2 11.34 -20.09 -9.15
C LYS A 2 11.68 -19.58 -7.75
N PHE A 3 11.22 -18.38 -7.38
CA PHE A 3 11.58 -17.73 -6.11
C PHE A 3 10.48 -17.75 -5.05
N ALA A 4 9.32 -18.36 -5.35
CA ALA A 4 8.15 -18.23 -4.48
C ALA A 4 8.37 -18.73 -3.05
N LYS A 5 9.12 -19.83 -2.89
CA LYS A 5 9.49 -20.37 -1.56
C LYS A 5 10.18 -19.31 -0.69
N TRP A 6 11.06 -18.50 -1.27
CA TRP A 6 11.84 -17.49 -0.55
C TRP A 6 11.02 -16.26 -0.18
N MET A 7 9.87 -16.06 -0.82
CA MET A 7 8.98 -14.93 -0.55
C MET A 7 7.93 -15.25 0.53
N THR A 8 7.71 -16.53 0.87
CA THR A 8 6.66 -16.94 1.82
C THR A 8 6.86 -16.30 3.20
N ALA A 9 8.06 -16.41 3.79
CA ALA A 9 8.34 -15.85 5.11
C ALA A 9 8.24 -14.31 5.15
N PRO A 10 8.86 -13.55 4.21
CA PRO A 10 8.67 -12.11 4.12
C PRO A 10 7.21 -11.67 3.92
N ILE A 11 6.43 -12.38 3.10
CA ILE A 11 4.99 -12.09 2.93
C ILE A 11 4.24 -12.32 4.24
N CYS A 12 4.52 -13.42 4.94
CA CYS A 12 3.91 -13.73 6.23
C CYS A 12 4.20 -12.66 7.28
N ALA A 13 5.46 -12.23 7.39
CA ALA A 13 5.89 -11.14 8.27
C ALA A 13 5.21 -9.80 7.93
N GLY A 14 4.99 -9.53 6.63
CA GLY A 14 4.27 -8.35 6.18
C GLY A 14 2.76 -8.38 6.47
N LEU A 15 2.17 -9.56 6.61
CA LEU A 15 0.74 -9.74 6.92
C LEU A 15 0.46 -9.70 8.42
N SER A 16 1.39 -10.14 9.26
CA SER A 16 1.21 -10.23 10.71
C SER A 16 2.52 -9.95 11.45
N GLY A 17 2.47 -9.03 12.41
CA GLY A 17 3.59 -8.73 13.30
C GLY A 17 3.92 -9.84 14.30
N ASP A 18 3.11 -10.89 14.39
CA ASP A 18 3.34 -12.03 15.30
C ASP A 18 4.27 -13.09 14.68
N PHE A 19 4.60 -12.97 13.39
CA PHE A 19 5.47 -13.92 12.70
C PHE A 19 6.92 -13.45 12.72
N ASP A 20 7.83 -14.34 13.13
CA ASP A 20 9.27 -14.06 13.09
C ASP A 20 9.81 -14.21 11.64
N PRO A 21 10.29 -13.12 11.01
CA PRO A 21 10.74 -13.14 9.61
C PRO A 21 12.01 -13.98 9.38
N TYR A 22 12.72 -14.40 10.43
CA TYR A 22 13.90 -15.26 10.32
C TYR A 22 13.55 -16.75 10.21
N LEU A 23 12.29 -17.11 10.44
CA LEU A 23 11.80 -18.47 10.23
C LEU A 23 11.69 -18.81 8.75
N ASP A 24 11.65 -20.11 8.46
CA ASP A 24 11.70 -20.57 7.07
C ASP A 24 10.32 -20.54 6.39
N ALA A 25 10.30 -20.92 5.11
CA ALA A 25 9.07 -20.94 4.31
C ALA A 25 8.03 -21.96 4.80
N LYS A 26 8.46 -23.05 5.45
CA LYS A 26 7.58 -24.08 5.99
C LYS A 26 6.89 -23.55 7.24
N ASP A 27 7.65 -22.93 8.14
CA ASP A 27 7.11 -22.30 9.35
C ASP A 27 6.09 -21.21 9.01
N ALA A 28 6.40 -20.38 8.01
CA ALA A 28 5.49 -19.35 7.49
C ALA A 28 4.19 -19.96 6.92
N GLN A 29 4.28 -21.05 6.15
CA GLN A 29 3.11 -21.71 5.60
C GLN A 29 2.22 -22.31 6.70
N GLU A 30 2.83 -22.93 7.71
CA GLU A 30 2.12 -23.48 8.88
C GLU A 30 1.45 -22.36 9.69
N PHE A 31 2.14 -21.23 9.89
CA PHE A 31 1.60 -20.05 10.57
C PHE A 31 0.36 -19.49 9.86
N LEU A 32 0.39 -19.37 8.53
CA LEU A 32 -0.76 -18.92 7.74
C LEU A 32 -1.92 -19.93 7.84
N THR A 33 -1.62 -21.21 7.65
CA THR A 33 -2.62 -22.29 7.63
C THR A 33 -3.35 -22.40 8.97
N THR A 34 -2.63 -22.33 10.09
CA THR A 34 -3.20 -22.38 11.45
C THR A 34 -4.14 -21.19 11.75
N ARG A 35 -3.99 -20.08 11.01
CA ARG A 35 -4.86 -18.90 11.07
C ARG A 35 -5.95 -18.89 9.99
N GLY A 36 -6.11 -19.99 9.26
CA GLY A 36 -7.10 -20.12 8.19
C GLY A 36 -6.79 -19.29 6.94
N VAL A 37 -5.53 -18.90 6.75
CA VAL A 37 -5.08 -18.16 5.56
C VAL A 37 -4.44 -19.14 4.58
N GLU A 38 -5.04 -19.27 3.39
CA GLU A 38 -4.46 -20.05 2.29
C GLU A 38 -3.52 -19.18 1.44
N LEU A 39 -2.29 -19.64 1.24
CA LEU A 39 -1.34 -19.00 0.33
C LEU A 39 -1.36 -19.68 -1.04
N VAL A 40 -1.78 -18.93 -2.07
CA VAL A 40 -1.83 -19.42 -3.46
C VAL A 40 -0.77 -18.71 -4.31
N ASN A 41 0.18 -19.47 -4.85
CA ASN A 41 1.17 -18.96 -5.79
C ASN A 41 0.67 -19.10 -7.24
N ARG A 42 0.26 -18.00 -7.86
CA ARG A 42 -0.21 -17.99 -9.24
C ARG A 42 0.96 -17.90 -10.23
N PRO A 43 0.89 -18.59 -11.38
CA PRO A 43 1.88 -18.42 -12.44
C PRO A 43 1.90 -16.96 -12.93
N ALA A 44 3.09 -16.48 -13.27
CA ALA A 44 3.24 -15.18 -13.91
C ALA A 44 2.61 -15.20 -15.31
N ASP A 45 2.12 -14.05 -15.75
CA ASP A 45 1.52 -13.85 -17.06
C ASP A 45 2.33 -12.77 -17.79
N ASP A 46 3.36 -13.22 -18.51
CA ASP A 46 4.34 -12.34 -19.15
C ASP A 46 3.73 -11.53 -20.30
N ALA A 47 2.59 -11.95 -20.87
CA ALA A 47 1.88 -11.21 -21.90
C ALA A 47 1.38 -9.84 -21.42
N LYS A 48 1.27 -9.65 -20.10
CA LYS A 48 0.85 -8.37 -19.49
C LYS A 48 1.96 -7.31 -19.42
N ASN A 49 3.22 -7.67 -19.74
CA ASN A 49 4.35 -6.75 -19.82
C ASN A 49 4.55 -5.87 -18.56
N TYR A 50 4.34 -6.44 -17.37
CA TYR A 50 4.59 -5.72 -16.11
C TYR A 50 6.08 -5.65 -15.72
N GLY A 51 6.96 -6.26 -16.51
CA GLY A 51 8.39 -6.36 -16.21
C GLY A 51 8.65 -7.09 -14.88
N GLU A 52 9.77 -6.74 -14.25
CA GLU A 52 10.15 -7.25 -12.94
C GLU A 52 9.20 -6.72 -11.86
N SER A 53 8.18 -7.51 -11.55
CA SER A 53 7.12 -7.14 -10.63
C SER A 53 6.58 -8.32 -9.84
N ILE A 54 6.04 -8.02 -8.67
CA ILE A 54 5.29 -8.96 -7.84
C ILE A 54 3.94 -8.33 -7.49
N THR A 55 2.88 -9.13 -7.55
CA THR A 55 1.53 -8.70 -7.11
C THR A 55 1.10 -9.60 -5.96
N ILE A 56 0.74 -8.98 -4.83
CA ILE A 56 0.18 -9.66 -3.67
C ILE A 56 -1.30 -9.27 -3.59
N ASP A 57 -2.16 -10.28 -3.68
CA ASP A 57 -3.60 -10.14 -3.47
C ASP A 57 -3.94 -10.72 -2.08
N LEU A 58 -4.54 -9.91 -1.22
CA LEU A 58 -5.17 -10.36 0.01
C LEU A 58 -6.69 -10.36 -0.22
N VAL A 59 -7.31 -11.52 -0.07
CA VAL A 59 -8.74 -11.72 -0.35
C VAL A 59 -9.41 -12.26 0.90
N SER A 60 -10.50 -11.62 1.33
CA SER A 60 -11.41 -12.10 2.36
C SER A 60 -12.77 -12.44 1.74
N ALA A 61 -13.74 -12.83 2.56
CA ALA A 61 -15.11 -13.07 2.10
C ALA A 61 -15.81 -11.80 1.57
N THR A 62 -15.39 -10.62 2.02
CA THR A 62 -16.04 -9.33 1.71
C THR A 62 -15.16 -8.40 0.88
N ASP A 63 -13.85 -8.51 1.00
CA ASP A 63 -12.91 -7.51 0.52
C ASP A 63 -11.74 -8.12 -0.22
N LYS A 64 -11.19 -7.33 -1.14
CA LYS A 64 -9.93 -7.64 -1.82
C LYS A 64 -9.03 -6.42 -1.79
N VAL A 65 -7.79 -6.64 -1.39
CA VAL A 65 -6.69 -5.67 -1.53
C VAL A 65 -5.63 -6.25 -2.44
N SER A 66 -5.14 -5.47 -3.40
CA SER A 66 -4.13 -5.89 -4.36
C SER A 66 -3.02 -4.86 -4.44
N VAL A 67 -1.80 -5.22 -4.07
CA VAL A 67 -0.63 -4.33 -4.17
C VAL A 67 0.36 -4.89 -5.18
N ARG A 68 0.90 -4.04 -6.05
CA ARG A 68 1.99 -4.41 -6.97
C ARG A 68 3.26 -3.64 -6.64
N GLY A 69 4.34 -4.37 -6.42
CA GLY A 69 5.70 -3.87 -6.40
C GLY A 69 6.40 -4.09 -7.74
N THR A 70 7.34 -3.23 -8.07
CA THR A 70 8.21 -3.36 -9.25
C THR A 70 9.61 -2.84 -8.93
N ILE A 71 10.60 -3.27 -9.72
CA ILE A 71 11.93 -2.70 -9.70
C ILE A 71 12.06 -1.75 -10.90
N THR A 72 12.36 -0.48 -10.64
CA THR A 72 12.59 0.52 -11.68
C THR A 72 13.85 1.31 -11.33
N GLU A 73 14.74 1.51 -12.31
CA GLU A 73 16.04 2.18 -12.08
C GLU A 73 16.85 1.59 -10.92
N GLY A 74 16.73 0.27 -10.70
CA GLY A 74 17.37 -0.42 -9.58
C GLY A 74 16.75 -0.17 -8.20
N LYS A 75 15.61 0.53 -8.12
CA LYS A 75 14.89 0.83 -6.89
C LYS A 75 13.58 0.05 -6.80
N MET A 76 13.27 -0.46 -5.60
CA MET A 76 11.99 -1.10 -5.31
C MET A 76 10.91 -0.03 -5.11
N MET A 77 9.82 -0.13 -5.87
CA MET A 77 8.73 0.82 -5.85
C MET A 77 7.38 0.10 -5.83
N ILE A 78 6.39 0.66 -5.13
CA ILE A 78 4.99 0.28 -5.27
C ILE A 78 4.43 0.96 -6.51
N SER A 79 4.08 0.18 -7.53
CA SER A 79 3.55 0.68 -8.80
C SER A 79 2.03 0.77 -8.84
N ARG A 80 1.33 -0.03 -8.03
CA ARG A 80 -0.13 -0.08 -7.98
C ARG A 80 -0.67 -0.42 -6.61
N PHE A 81 -1.77 0.25 -6.24
CA PHE A 81 -2.61 -0.10 -5.10
C PHE A 81 -4.06 -0.25 -5.57
N ASN A 82 -4.63 -1.44 -5.45
CA ASN A 82 -5.93 -1.81 -6.04
C ASN A 82 -6.01 -1.42 -7.53
N ASP A 83 -6.95 -0.54 -7.88
CA ASP A 83 -7.16 0.00 -9.22
C ASP A 83 -6.45 1.35 -9.45
N PHE A 84 -5.64 1.81 -8.48
CA PHE A 84 -4.82 3.01 -8.58
C PHE A 84 -3.45 2.64 -9.14
N ASP A 85 -3.28 2.83 -10.44
CA ASP A 85 -2.03 2.59 -11.16
C ASP A 85 -1.11 3.82 -11.15
N ARG A 86 0.14 3.65 -11.62
CA ARG A 86 1.14 4.71 -11.83
C ARG A 86 1.55 5.43 -10.54
N LEU A 87 1.54 4.73 -9.41
CA LEU A 87 1.98 5.28 -8.13
C LEU A 87 3.49 5.55 -8.11
N TYR A 88 4.29 4.53 -8.47
CA TYR A 88 5.75 4.55 -8.38
C TYR A 88 6.24 5.19 -7.08
N LEU A 89 5.76 4.64 -5.97
CA LEU A 89 6.02 5.10 -4.61
C LEU A 89 7.14 4.27 -3.98
N GLU A 90 8.13 4.92 -3.40
CA GLU A 90 9.15 4.25 -2.59
C GLU A 90 8.54 3.82 -1.23
N PRO A 91 8.56 2.52 -0.87
CA PRO A 91 7.93 2.01 0.36
C PRO A 91 8.80 2.25 1.60
N ALA A 92 9.18 3.50 1.86
CA ALA A 92 10.04 3.89 2.97
C ALA A 92 9.65 5.26 3.54
N GLY A 93 9.87 5.47 4.83
CA GLY A 93 9.54 6.70 5.54
C GLY A 93 8.06 6.81 5.88
N ASN A 94 7.64 8.01 6.28
CA ASN A 94 6.27 8.29 6.71
C ASN A 94 5.39 8.63 5.50
N THR A 95 4.35 7.85 5.29
CA THR A 95 3.44 8.02 4.14
C THR A 95 1.99 7.96 4.58
N LEU A 96 1.19 8.92 4.14
CA LEU A 96 -0.24 9.01 4.41
C LEU A 96 -1.02 8.63 3.16
N PHE A 97 -2.11 7.88 3.34
CA PHE A 97 -2.99 7.44 2.27
C PHE A 97 -4.40 7.92 2.55
N PHE A 98 -5.06 8.51 1.54
CA PHE A 98 -6.45 8.93 1.60
C PHE A 98 -7.16 8.51 0.31
N GLU A 99 -8.15 7.63 0.42
CA GLU A 99 -9.07 7.32 -0.69
C GLU A 99 -10.34 8.15 -0.52
N TYR A 100 -10.71 8.93 -1.53
CA TYR A 100 -11.80 9.91 -1.48
C TYR A 100 -12.53 9.99 -2.81
N THR A 101 -13.79 10.46 -2.81
CA THR A 101 -14.53 10.76 -4.04
C THR A 101 -13.93 12.00 -4.71
N ASP A 102 -13.64 11.92 -6.00
CA ASP A 102 -12.91 13.00 -6.69
C ASP A 102 -13.67 14.33 -6.64
N ALA A 103 -13.03 15.35 -6.08
CA ALA A 103 -13.62 16.67 -5.87
C ALA A 103 -12.55 17.78 -5.85
N PRO A 104 -12.88 18.99 -6.33
CA PRO A 104 -11.96 20.13 -6.25
C PRO A 104 -11.51 20.43 -4.82
N GLY A 105 -10.21 20.72 -4.66
CA GLY A 105 -9.64 21.24 -3.42
C GLY A 105 -9.23 20.19 -2.38
N VAL A 106 -9.43 18.89 -2.61
CA VAL A 106 -9.03 17.84 -1.65
C VAL A 106 -7.54 17.87 -1.34
N ILE A 107 -6.69 17.87 -2.37
CA ILE A 107 -5.23 17.93 -2.19
C ILE A 107 -4.80 19.21 -1.45
N ALA A 108 -5.43 20.35 -1.75
CA ALA A 108 -5.15 21.63 -1.09
C ALA A 108 -5.53 21.62 0.40
N LYS A 109 -6.65 20.97 0.76
CA LYS A 109 -7.04 20.79 2.16
C LYS A 109 -6.04 19.90 2.91
N LEU A 110 -5.64 18.78 2.30
CA LEU A 110 -4.66 17.86 2.90
C LEU A 110 -3.29 18.53 3.10
N SER A 111 -2.79 19.22 2.06
CA SER A 111 -1.51 19.93 2.17
C SER A 111 -1.56 21.10 3.13
N GLY A 112 -2.68 21.83 3.18
CA GLY A 112 -2.91 22.90 4.15
C GLY A 112 -2.93 22.39 5.59
N ALA A 113 -3.56 21.24 5.86
CA ALA A 113 -3.58 20.63 7.18
C ALA A 113 -2.19 20.20 7.65
N LEU A 114 -1.36 19.67 6.75
CA LEU A 114 0.04 19.34 7.05
C LEU A 114 0.88 20.60 7.29
N SER A 115 0.70 21.63 6.44
CA SER A 115 1.38 22.91 6.59
C SER A 115 1.07 23.60 7.91
N ALA A 116 -0.19 23.59 8.35
CA ALA A 116 -0.61 24.14 9.65
C ALA A 116 0.07 23.47 10.85
N LYS A 117 0.61 22.26 10.65
CA LYS A 117 1.35 21.48 11.65
C LYS A 117 2.87 21.59 11.50
N GLY A 118 3.35 22.35 10.52
CA GLY A 118 4.78 22.43 10.20
C GLY A 118 5.35 21.12 9.64
N VAL A 119 4.50 20.23 9.10
CA VAL A 119 4.94 18.97 8.51
C VAL A 119 5.24 19.21 7.02
N ASN A 120 6.50 18.99 6.63
CA ASN A 120 6.92 19.14 5.25
C ASN A 120 6.50 17.93 4.40
N ILE A 121 6.13 18.19 3.14
CA ILE A 121 5.74 17.17 2.18
C ILE A 121 6.93 16.85 1.29
N ILE A 122 7.26 15.57 1.19
CA ILE A 122 8.38 15.04 0.40
C ILE A 122 7.93 14.67 -1.01
N ASP A 123 6.79 13.98 -1.14
CA ASP A 123 6.22 13.56 -2.43
C ASP A 123 4.70 13.49 -2.32
N ILE A 124 3.99 13.73 -3.42
CA ILE A 124 2.55 13.54 -3.55
C ILE A 124 2.26 12.75 -4.82
N ARG A 125 1.50 11.67 -4.67
CA ARG A 125 0.85 10.95 -5.78
C ARG A 125 -0.65 11.07 -5.64
N ALA A 126 -1.34 11.41 -6.73
CA ALA A 126 -2.78 11.58 -6.75
C ALA A 126 -3.45 10.82 -7.92
N PRO A 127 -3.28 9.49 -8.06
CA PRO A 127 -3.94 8.74 -9.13
C PRO A 127 -5.46 8.71 -8.94
N GLN A 128 -6.16 8.63 -10.06
CA GLN A 128 -7.62 8.55 -10.11
C GLN A 128 -8.05 7.18 -10.62
N ASN A 129 -9.10 6.62 -10.03
CA ASN A 129 -9.81 5.48 -10.56
C ASN A 129 -11.11 5.96 -11.23
N LEU A 130 -11.02 6.22 -12.53
CA LEU A 130 -12.14 6.73 -13.33
C LEU A 130 -13.36 5.80 -13.36
N LYS A 131 -13.20 4.50 -13.04
CA LYS A 131 -14.31 3.54 -13.03
C LYS A 131 -15.16 3.67 -11.77
N SER A 132 -14.55 3.92 -10.62
CA SER A 132 -15.25 4.09 -9.35
C SER A 132 -15.61 5.56 -9.07
N GLY A 133 -14.94 6.51 -9.71
CA GLY A 133 -15.04 7.94 -9.39
C GLY A 133 -14.26 8.33 -8.14
N ASN A 134 -13.47 7.41 -7.58
CA ASN A 134 -12.59 7.69 -6.44
C ASN A 134 -11.19 8.08 -6.91
N SER A 135 -10.51 8.84 -6.06
CA SER A 135 -9.12 9.25 -6.16
C SER A 135 -8.37 8.80 -4.92
N LEU A 136 -7.07 8.58 -5.07
CA LEU A 136 -6.16 8.25 -3.98
C LEU A 136 -5.13 9.35 -3.85
N ALA A 137 -4.98 9.95 -2.66
CA ALA A 137 -3.84 10.77 -2.32
C ALA A 137 -2.86 9.94 -1.51
N VAL A 138 -1.62 9.87 -1.98
CA VAL A 138 -0.49 9.30 -1.26
C VAL A 138 0.52 10.41 -1.00
N ILE A 139 0.74 10.73 0.26
CA ILE A 139 1.53 11.89 0.69
C ILE A 139 2.68 11.41 1.56
N LYS A 140 3.90 11.48 1.03
CA LYS A 140 5.11 11.21 1.81
C LYS A 140 5.48 12.46 2.59
N VAL A 141 5.71 12.31 3.90
CA VAL A 141 5.95 13.44 4.82
C VAL A 141 7.26 13.24 5.60
N CYS A 142 7.85 14.35 6.05
CA CYS A 142 9.14 14.31 6.75
C CYS A 142 9.06 13.73 8.17
N SER A 143 7.87 13.69 8.78
CA SER A 143 7.64 13.21 10.13
C SER A 143 6.28 12.56 10.24
N ASP A 144 6.13 11.58 11.13
CA ASP A 144 4.84 10.95 11.44
C ASP A 144 3.84 12.00 11.98
N ILE A 145 2.55 11.71 11.81
CA ILE A 145 1.45 12.48 12.39
C ILE A 145 0.68 11.64 13.41
N SER A 146 -0.01 12.29 14.33
CA SER A 146 -0.85 11.57 15.28
C SER A 146 -2.07 10.94 14.59
N ASP A 147 -2.62 9.87 15.17
CA ASP A 147 -3.83 9.23 14.63
C ASP A 147 -5.05 10.16 14.73
N ALA A 148 -5.05 11.05 15.73
CA ALA A 148 -6.06 12.11 15.85
C ALA A 148 -6.01 13.06 14.64
N ASP A 149 -4.81 13.40 14.18
CA ASP A 149 -4.63 14.27 13.02
C ASP A 149 -5.03 13.58 11.72
N LEU A 150 -4.62 12.32 11.55
CA LEU A 150 -5.03 11.51 10.41
C LEU A 150 -6.57 11.42 10.33
N LYS A 151 -7.22 11.21 11.47
CA LYS A 151 -8.69 11.16 11.58
C LYS A 151 -9.33 12.51 11.24
N ALA A 152 -8.83 13.61 11.79
CA ALA A 152 -9.32 14.96 11.47
C ALA A 152 -9.16 15.29 9.98
N MET A 153 -8.01 14.94 9.38
CA MET A 153 -7.77 15.10 7.95
C MET A 153 -8.75 14.26 7.12
N LYS A 154 -8.97 12.99 7.48
CA LYS A 154 -9.95 12.10 6.83
C LYS A 154 -11.34 12.74 6.78
N GLU A 155 -11.81 13.25 7.92
CA GLU A 155 -13.13 13.89 8.04
C GLU A 155 -13.22 15.18 7.22
N SER A 156 -12.16 16.01 7.20
CA SER A 156 -12.15 17.29 6.50
C SER A 156 -12.29 17.20 4.98
N VAL A 157 -11.89 16.06 4.40
CA VAL A 157 -11.98 15.78 2.97
C VAL A 157 -13.03 14.74 2.61
N GLY A 158 -13.77 14.21 3.60
CA GLY A 158 -14.75 13.15 3.35
C GLY A 158 -14.13 11.87 2.79
N ALA A 159 -12.89 11.54 3.19
CA ALA A 159 -12.21 10.35 2.69
C ALA A 159 -12.90 9.07 3.19
N VAL A 160 -13.13 8.13 2.28
CA VAL A 160 -13.70 6.81 2.55
C VAL A 160 -12.72 5.99 3.39
N LYS A 161 -11.44 6.01 3.01
CA LYS A 161 -10.35 5.33 3.74
C LYS A 161 -9.22 6.32 4.00
N ALA A 162 -8.62 6.21 5.18
CA ALA A 162 -7.37 6.87 5.48
C ALA A 162 -6.53 5.99 6.39
N PHE A 163 -5.24 5.88 6.10
CA PHE A 163 -4.27 5.16 6.92
C PHE A 163 -2.88 5.77 6.75
N LYS A 164 -1.98 5.47 7.68
CA LYS A 164 -0.57 5.86 7.61
C LYS A 164 0.31 4.62 7.57
N PHE A 165 1.45 4.73 6.91
CA PHE A 165 2.47 3.70 6.82
C PHE A 165 3.81 4.34 7.18
N ASN A 166 4.48 3.75 8.16
CA ASN A 166 5.77 4.20 8.65
C ASN A 166 6.73 3.02 8.53
N ALA A 167 7.80 3.19 7.75
CA ALA A 167 8.84 2.20 7.52
C ALA A 167 10.24 2.80 7.65
#